data_AF-A0A256JDW9-F1
#
_entry.id   AF-A0A256JDW9-F1
#
_cell.length_a   1.000
_cell.length_b   1.000
_cell.length_c   1.000
_cell.angle_alpha   90.00
_cell.angle_beta   90.00
_cell.angle_gamma   90.00
#
_symmetry.space_group_name_H-M   'P 1'
#
loop_
_entity.id
_entity.type
_entity.pdbx_description
1 polymer ?
#
loop_
_entity_poly.entity_id
_entity_poly.type
_entity_poly.pdbx_seq_one_letter_code
_entity_poly.pdbx_strand_id
1 'polypeptide(L)'
;MGEPLSLRELTTDMAEAVPDVDSRTAGQYGDGIGSENEERQIELLLRDLRDQDSRYEGVDREVSYPESSERCDLLLPDGTPVEAKLIRYWRANGDPEPNMFKHVFSPFHRNTLLTDAHSLAESDIGDQAGLLGLFYKRADSDPETVETLPSRYTAEDIADKIAKDIAYWYDVEATVCEIEHFTGLQHTIHKQGAIISWIVE
;
A
#
# COMPACT_ATOMS: atom_id res chain seq x y z
N MET A 1 -1.56 -5.77 29.31
CA MET A 1 -1.00 -5.14 28.09
C MET A 1 -1.67 -5.89 26.95
N GLY A 2 -2.37 -5.18 26.07
CA GLY A 2 -2.92 -5.81 24.86
C GLY A 2 -1.79 -6.32 23.97
N GLU A 3 -2.12 -7.22 23.05
CA GLU A 3 -1.17 -7.60 22.00
C GLU A 3 -0.78 -6.33 21.20
N PRO A 4 0.50 -6.19 20.80
CA PRO A 4 0.93 -5.08 19.97
C PRO A 4 0.21 -5.13 18.62
N LEU A 5 -0.05 -3.95 18.05
CA LEU A 5 -0.73 -3.80 16.76
C LEU A 5 0.05 -4.54 15.68
N SER A 6 -0.57 -5.56 15.08
CA SER A 6 0.02 -6.35 14.00
C SER A 6 -0.22 -5.74 12.62
N LEU A 7 0.60 -6.13 11.63
CA LEU A 7 0.42 -5.75 10.23
C LEU A 7 -0.96 -6.18 9.67
N ARG A 8 -1.47 -7.35 10.09
CA ARG A 8 -2.80 -7.83 9.71
C ARG A 8 -3.91 -6.89 10.23
N GLU A 9 -3.83 -6.48 11.49
CA GLU A 9 -4.79 -5.53 12.07
C GLU A 9 -4.69 -4.17 11.39
N LEU A 10 -3.47 -3.66 11.14
CA LEU A 10 -3.29 -2.43 10.36
C LEU A 10 -3.97 -2.54 8.99
N THR A 11 -3.78 -3.65 8.28
CA THR A 11 -4.36 -3.87 6.93
C THR A 11 -5.89 -3.85 6.98
N THR A 12 -6.46 -4.60 7.92
CA THR A 12 -7.91 -4.73 8.10
C THR A 12 -8.52 -3.38 8.45
N ASP A 13 -8.01 -2.74 9.50
CA ASP A 13 -8.56 -1.50 10.03
C ASP A 13 -8.37 -0.35 9.02
N MET A 14 -7.26 -0.31 8.27
CA MET A 14 -7.10 0.65 7.16
C MET A 14 -8.14 0.46 6.06
N ALA A 15 -8.45 -0.78 5.68
CA ALA A 15 -9.45 -1.08 4.65
C ALA A 15 -10.85 -0.66 5.11
N GLU A 16 -11.19 -0.92 6.37
CA GLU A 16 -12.45 -0.48 6.99
C GLU A 16 -12.56 1.05 7.07
N ALA A 17 -11.45 1.75 7.30
CA ALA A 17 -11.42 3.21 7.35
C ALA A 17 -11.54 3.89 5.98
N VAL A 18 -11.20 3.21 4.87
CA VAL A 18 -11.16 3.85 3.53
C VAL A 18 -12.49 4.54 3.17
N PRO A 19 -13.67 3.92 3.27
CA PRO A 19 -14.92 4.57 2.88
C PRO A 19 -15.25 5.84 3.68
N ASP A 20 -14.96 5.83 4.99
CA ASP A 20 -15.26 6.97 5.87
C ASP A 20 -14.29 8.13 5.66
N VAL A 21 -13.00 7.83 5.43
CA VAL A 21 -11.99 8.83 5.04
C VAL A 21 -12.29 9.38 3.65
N ASP A 22 -12.62 8.49 2.71
CA ASP A 22 -12.99 8.84 1.34
C ASP A 22 -14.12 9.86 1.34
N SER A 23 -15.23 9.57 2.04
CA SER A 23 -16.43 10.43 2.08
C SER A 23 -16.20 11.87 2.55
N ARG A 24 -15.13 12.12 3.32
CA ARG A 24 -14.78 13.43 3.89
C ARG A 24 -13.60 14.10 3.19
N THR A 25 -13.00 13.45 2.20
CA THR A 25 -11.82 13.97 1.50
C THR A 25 -12.25 14.83 0.33
N ALA A 26 -11.95 16.14 0.41
CA ALA A 26 -12.05 17.06 -0.72
C ALA A 26 -10.74 17.02 -1.50
N GLY A 27 -10.79 16.46 -2.70
CA GLY A 27 -9.61 16.07 -3.46
C GLY A 27 -9.21 17.01 -4.59
N GLN A 28 -7.94 17.01 -4.97
CA GLN A 28 -7.44 17.88 -6.06
C GLN A 28 -8.10 17.59 -7.43
N TYR A 29 -8.46 16.34 -7.68
CA TYR A 29 -9.04 15.86 -8.95
C TYR A 29 -10.48 15.35 -8.80
N GLY A 30 -11.20 15.90 -7.83
CA GLY A 30 -12.53 15.46 -7.42
C GLY A 30 -12.51 14.90 -6.01
N ASP A 31 -13.68 14.84 -5.37
CA ASP A 31 -13.81 14.34 -4.00
C ASP A 31 -13.50 12.85 -3.92
N GLY A 32 -13.01 12.42 -2.75
CA GLY A 32 -12.63 11.05 -2.45
C GLY A 32 -11.12 10.83 -2.32
N ILE A 33 -10.72 9.87 -1.50
CA ILE A 33 -9.33 9.61 -1.12
C ILE A 33 -8.45 9.21 -2.33
N GLY A 34 -9.06 8.62 -3.37
CA GLY A 34 -8.37 8.26 -4.61
C GLY A 34 -7.74 9.44 -5.38
N SER A 35 -8.17 10.67 -5.09
CA SER A 35 -7.59 11.90 -5.67
C SER A 35 -6.18 12.19 -5.19
N GLU A 36 -5.84 11.72 -3.99
CA GLU A 36 -4.62 12.08 -3.28
C GLU A 36 -3.43 11.22 -3.71
N ASN A 37 -2.22 11.68 -3.37
CA ASN A 37 -1.01 10.87 -3.53
C ASN A 37 -0.85 9.86 -2.38
N GLU A 38 0.06 8.90 -2.55
CA GLU A 38 0.32 7.82 -1.58
C GLU A 38 0.53 8.32 -0.14
N GLU A 39 1.49 9.23 0.05
CA GLU A 39 1.82 9.81 1.35
C GLU A 39 0.60 10.42 2.05
N ARG A 40 -0.23 11.16 1.30
CA ARG A 40 -1.43 11.80 1.82
C ARG A 40 -2.53 10.78 2.14
N GLN A 41 -2.69 9.73 1.34
CA GLN A 41 -3.66 8.67 1.63
C GLN A 41 -3.28 7.94 2.93
N ILE A 42 -2.00 7.61 3.12
CA ILE A 42 -1.49 7.01 4.37
C ILE A 42 -1.69 7.95 5.55
N GLU A 43 -1.40 9.26 5.40
CA GLU A 43 -1.65 10.25 6.45
C GLU A 43 -3.12 10.28 6.89
N LEU A 44 -4.04 10.35 5.92
CA LEU A 44 -5.47 10.48 6.18
C LEU A 44 -6.03 9.23 6.86
N LEU A 45 -5.65 8.04 6.39
CA LEU A 45 -6.05 6.77 6.99
C LEU A 45 -5.50 6.63 8.41
N LEU A 46 -4.20 6.87 8.60
CA LEU A 46 -3.60 6.73 9.94
C LEU A 46 -4.15 7.76 10.93
N ARG A 47 -4.42 8.99 10.48
CA ARG A 47 -5.08 9.99 11.31
C ARG A 47 -6.46 9.53 11.75
N ASP A 48 -7.25 8.99 10.84
CA ASP A 48 -8.60 8.51 11.14
C ASP A 48 -8.58 7.34 12.14
N LEU A 49 -7.64 6.41 11.97
CA LEU A 49 -7.42 5.31 12.90
C LEU A 49 -6.99 5.79 14.29
N ARG A 50 -6.08 6.77 14.37
CA ARG A 50 -5.66 7.39 15.65
C ARG A 50 -6.79 8.12 16.36
N ASP A 51 -7.68 8.77 15.62
CA ASP A 51 -8.82 9.48 16.19
C ASP A 51 -9.84 8.50 16.82
N GLN A 52 -9.81 7.22 16.42
CA GLN A 52 -10.75 6.18 16.85
C GLN A 52 -10.15 5.17 17.84
N ASP A 53 -8.86 4.88 17.73
CA ASP A 53 -8.18 3.84 18.51
C ASP A 53 -6.75 4.24 18.90
N SER A 54 -6.53 4.31 20.22
CA SER A 54 -5.24 4.64 20.83
C SER A 54 -4.09 3.68 20.48
N ARG A 55 -4.37 2.46 19.97
CA ARG A 55 -3.32 1.53 19.50
C ARG A 55 -2.46 2.15 18.38
N TYR A 56 -3.02 3.06 17.59
CA TYR A 56 -2.33 3.73 16.48
C TYR A 56 -1.49 4.95 16.89
N GLU A 57 -1.56 5.38 18.15
CA GLU A 57 -0.70 6.47 18.65
C GLU A 57 0.79 6.09 18.61
N GLY A 58 1.09 4.79 18.74
CA GLY A 58 2.46 4.25 18.69
C GLY A 58 2.96 3.87 17.29
N VAL A 59 2.18 4.11 16.24
CA VAL A 59 2.65 3.89 14.86
C VAL A 59 3.39 5.15 14.42
N ASP A 60 4.69 5.07 14.16
CA ASP A 60 5.47 6.22 13.67
C ASP A 60 5.46 6.30 12.14
N ARG A 61 5.67 7.50 11.58
CA ARG A 61 5.77 7.75 10.14
C ARG A 61 7.14 8.30 9.77
N GLU A 62 7.60 7.97 8.56
CA GLU A 62 8.84 8.48 7.98
C GLU A 62 10.07 8.29 8.89
N VAL A 63 10.22 7.09 9.45
CA VAL A 63 11.31 6.76 10.38
C VAL A 63 12.59 6.52 9.62
N SER A 64 13.69 7.21 9.96
CA SER A 64 14.97 7.05 9.28
C SER A 64 15.59 5.67 9.49
N TYR A 65 16.11 5.09 8.41
CA TYR A 65 16.98 3.91 8.47
C TYR A 65 18.31 4.21 9.17
N PRO A 66 18.85 3.30 10.01
CA PRO A 66 20.21 3.42 10.50
C PRO A 66 21.19 3.62 9.34
N GLU A 67 22.05 4.62 9.46
CA GLU A 67 23.14 4.88 8.51
C GLU A 67 22.71 5.18 7.05
N SER A 68 21.42 5.45 6.81
CA SER A 68 20.88 5.83 5.49
C SER A 68 20.12 7.16 5.56
N SER A 69 20.02 7.83 4.40
CA SER A 69 19.14 9.00 4.22
C SER A 69 17.69 8.62 3.93
N GLU A 70 17.42 7.32 3.71
CA GLU A 70 16.11 6.79 3.43
C GLU A 70 15.26 6.71 4.71
N ARG A 71 13.94 6.63 4.52
CA ARG A 71 12.96 6.59 5.60
C ARG A 71 11.93 5.53 5.29
N CYS A 72 11.58 4.75 6.30
CA CYS A 72 10.48 3.81 6.27
C CYS A 72 9.16 4.56 6.43
N ASP A 73 8.16 4.24 5.60
CA ASP A 73 6.87 4.91 5.61
C ASP A 73 6.15 4.80 6.96
N LEU A 74 6.17 3.61 7.58
CA LEU A 74 5.51 3.30 8.84
C LEU A 74 6.38 2.41 9.73
N LEU A 75 6.41 2.69 11.04
CA LEU A 75 6.98 1.79 12.04
C LEU A 75 5.87 1.39 13.03
N LEU A 76 5.58 0.10 13.12
CA LEU A 76 4.58 -0.43 14.04
C LEU A 76 5.09 -0.43 15.50
N PRO A 77 4.20 -0.45 16.51
CA PRO A 77 4.59 -0.41 17.92
C PRO A 77 5.46 -1.59 18.39
N ASP A 78 5.42 -2.72 17.68
CA ASP A 78 6.30 -3.88 17.92
C ASP A 78 7.68 -3.73 17.26
N GLY A 79 7.91 -2.66 16.51
CA GLY A 79 9.15 -2.37 15.81
C GLY A 79 9.19 -2.86 14.37
N THR A 80 8.11 -3.42 13.82
CA THR A 80 8.06 -3.83 12.41
C THR A 80 8.05 -2.61 11.47
N PRO A 81 9.07 -2.42 10.61
CA PRO A 81 9.02 -1.42 9.55
C PRO A 81 8.10 -1.86 8.42
N VAL A 82 7.35 -0.92 7.85
CA VAL A 82 6.39 -1.17 6.77
C VAL A 82 6.54 -0.11 5.67
N GLU A 83 6.83 -0.55 4.44
CA GLU A 83 6.85 0.33 3.26
C GLU A 83 5.51 0.26 2.52
N ALA A 84 4.96 1.42 2.17
CA ALA A 84 3.66 1.54 1.54
C ALA A 84 3.76 1.78 0.03
N LYS A 85 2.72 1.37 -0.71
CA LYS A 85 2.63 1.62 -2.14
C LYS A 85 1.21 1.84 -2.62
N LEU A 86 1.01 2.91 -3.37
CA LEU A 86 -0.21 3.18 -4.11
C LEU A 86 -0.19 2.43 -5.45
N ILE A 87 -1.08 1.47 -5.59
CA ILE A 87 -1.19 0.59 -6.76
C ILE A 87 -2.47 0.96 -7.52
N ARG A 88 -2.33 1.77 -8.57
CA ARG A 88 -3.46 2.20 -9.40
C ARG A 88 -3.16 2.13 -10.88
N TYR A 89 -4.16 1.74 -11.66
CA TYR A 89 -4.12 1.70 -13.11
C TYR A 89 -4.46 3.02 -13.77
N TRP A 90 -5.29 3.81 -13.10
CA TRP A 90 -5.73 5.11 -13.55
C TRP A 90 -5.31 6.14 -12.52
N ARG A 91 -4.84 7.28 -13.01
CA ARG A 91 -4.66 8.47 -12.19
C ARG A 91 -6.01 9.06 -11.83
N ALA A 92 -6.02 9.95 -10.85
CA ALA A 92 -7.24 10.59 -10.39
C ALA A 92 -7.94 11.42 -11.48
N ASN A 93 -7.18 11.97 -12.44
CA ASN A 93 -7.72 12.69 -13.58
C ASN A 93 -8.31 11.79 -14.69
N GLY A 94 -8.27 10.47 -14.53
CA GLY A 94 -8.75 9.50 -15.52
C GLY A 94 -7.75 9.09 -16.60
N ASP A 95 -6.51 9.61 -16.56
CA ASP A 95 -5.45 9.15 -17.46
C ASP A 95 -4.88 7.80 -17.00
N PRO A 96 -4.42 6.94 -17.92
CA PRO A 96 -3.69 5.74 -17.56
C PRO A 96 -2.46 6.09 -16.68
N GLU A 97 -2.12 5.24 -15.73
CA GLU A 97 -0.84 5.31 -15.00
C GLU A 97 0.21 4.44 -15.70
N PRO A 98 1.03 5.00 -16.62
CA PRO A 98 2.00 4.23 -17.39
C PRO A 98 3.11 3.64 -16.53
N ASN A 99 3.34 4.17 -15.32
CA ASN A 99 4.44 3.71 -14.47
C ASN A 99 4.00 2.69 -13.42
N MET A 100 2.73 2.24 -13.40
CA MET A 100 2.25 1.28 -12.40
C MET A 100 3.13 0.02 -12.40
N PHE A 101 3.38 -0.58 -13.56
CA PHE A 101 4.21 -1.79 -13.63
C PHE A 101 5.66 -1.52 -13.19
N LYS A 102 6.19 -0.35 -13.57
CA LYS A 102 7.52 0.08 -13.18
C LYS A 102 7.65 0.26 -11.67
N HIS A 103 6.67 0.86 -11.00
CA HIS A 103 6.72 1.13 -9.56
C HIS A 103 6.37 -0.07 -8.71
N VAL A 104 5.72 -1.09 -9.28
CA VAL A 104 5.21 -2.23 -8.51
C VAL A 104 6.02 -3.50 -8.79
N PHE A 105 6.36 -3.79 -10.05
CA PHE A 105 6.91 -5.09 -10.46
C PHE A 105 8.33 -5.06 -11.01
N SER A 106 8.98 -3.90 -11.09
CA SER A 106 10.29 -3.84 -11.74
C SER A 106 11.43 -4.07 -10.75
N PRO A 107 12.26 -5.12 -10.91
CA PRO A 107 13.46 -5.31 -10.09
C PRO A 107 14.62 -4.37 -10.49
N PHE A 108 14.49 -3.67 -11.63
CA PHE A 108 15.57 -2.84 -12.21
C PHE A 108 15.48 -1.35 -11.86
N HIS A 109 14.45 -0.94 -11.12
CA HIS A 109 14.23 0.45 -10.74
C HIS A 109 14.27 0.58 -9.22
N ARG A 110 14.64 1.76 -8.73
CA ARG A 110 14.59 2.07 -7.30
C ARG A 110 13.20 2.49 -6.88
N ASN A 111 12.91 2.34 -5.60
CA ASN A 111 11.66 2.74 -4.96
C ASN A 111 10.48 2.03 -5.63
N THR A 112 10.64 0.73 -5.85
CA THR A 112 9.59 -0.17 -6.32
C THR A 112 9.23 -1.12 -5.20
N LEU A 113 8.01 -1.65 -5.20
CA LEU A 113 7.59 -2.58 -4.14
C LEU A 113 8.56 -3.77 -3.97
N LEU A 114 9.19 -4.25 -5.04
CA LEU A 114 10.19 -5.31 -4.98
C LEU A 114 11.52 -4.86 -4.36
N THR A 115 12.03 -3.69 -4.76
CA THR A 115 13.28 -3.17 -4.17
C THR A 115 13.09 -2.72 -2.74
N ASP A 116 11.90 -2.20 -2.40
CA ASP A 116 11.55 -1.75 -1.05
C ASP A 116 11.52 -2.97 -0.11
N ALA A 117 10.96 -4.11 -0.56
CA ALA A 117 11.04 -5.39 0.15
C ALA A 117 12.48 -5.87 0.39
N HIS A 118 13.33 -5.81 -0.64
CA HIS A 118 14.73 -6.21 -0.51
C HIS A 118 15.49 -5.30 0.46
N SER A 119 15.30 -3.98 0.36
CA SER A 119 15.92 -3.01 1.27
C SER A 119 15.50 -3.24 2.72
N LEU A 120 14.21 -3.54 2.95
CA LEU A 120 13.69 -3.87 4.27
C LEU A 120 14.34 -5.13 4.85
N ALA A 121 14.42 -6.20 4.06
CA ALA A 121 15.02 -7.47 4.47
C ALA A 121 16.52 -7.36 4.80
N GLU A 122 17.23 -6.47 4.11
CA GLU A 122 18.65 -6.18 4.37
C GLU A 122 18.84 -5.13 5.48
N SER A 123 17.77 -4.50 5.97
CA SER A 123 17.87 -3.46 6.99
C SER A 123 17.95 -4.05 8.40
N ASP A 124 18.74 -3.43 9.28
CA ASP A 124 18.79 -3.78 10.70
C ASP A 124 17.60 -3.21 11.51
N ILE A 125 16.51 -2.77 10.85
CA ILE A 125 15.29 -2.32 11.55
C ILE A 125 14.35 -3.51 11.76
N GLY A 126 14.18 -3.90 13.02
CA GLY A 126 13.23 -4.94 13.41
C GLY A 126 13.69 -6.34 13.02
N ASP A 127 13.02 -7.35 13.57
CA ASP A 127 13.31 -8.76 13.26
C ASP A 127 12.52 -9.26 12.03
N GLN A 128 11.54 -8.48 11.58
CA GLN A 128 10.63 -8.80 10.48
C GLN A 128 10.11 -7.49 9.87
N ALA A 129 9.92 -7.47 8.55
CA ALA A 129 9.43 -6.30 7.83
C ALA A 129 8.07 -6.54 7.14
N GLY A 130 7.42 -5.44 6.77
CA GLY A 130 6.11 -5.43 6.11
C GLY A 130 6.08 -4.62 4.82
N LEU A 131 5.19 -4.99 3.92
CA LEU A 131 4.78 -4.17 2.79
C LEU A 131 3.28 -3.90 2.88
N LEU A 132 2.85 -2.74 2.42
CA LEU A 132 1.45 -2.32 2.41
C LEU A 132 1.04 -1.73 1.05
N GLY A 133 0.21 -2.44 0.29
CA GLY A 133 -0.32 -2.01 -1.00
C GLY A 133 -1.72 -1.43 -0.87
N LEU A 134 -1.89 -0.16 -1.25
CA LEU A 134 -3.19 0.48 -1.44
C LEU A 134 -3.62 0.33 -2.91
N PHE A 135 -4.43 -0.68 -3.18
CA PHE A 135 -4.81 -1.07 -4.53
C PHE A 135 -6.16 -0.50 -4.95
N TYR A 136 -6.23 0.16 -6.11
CA TYR A 136 -7.49 0.56 -6.74
C TYR A 136 -7.81 -0.31 -7.95
N LYS A 137 -8.95 -1.00 -7.87
CA LYS A 137 -9.44 -1.87 -8.93
C LYS A 137 -9.99 -1.05 -10.09
N ARG A 138 -9.70 -1.51 -11.31
CA ARG A 138 -10.30 -0.99 -12.55
C ARG A 138 -11.82 -1.19 -12.57
N ALA A 139 -12.57 -0.25 -13.15
CA ALA A 139 -14.03 -0.37 -13.31
C ALA A 139 -14.35 -1.36 -14.42
N ASP A 140 -15.35 -2.25 -14.27
CA ASP A 140 -15.61 -3.36 -15.21
C ASP A 140 -15.79 -2.89 -16.67
N SER A 141 -16.25 -1.66 -16.85
CA SER A 141 -16.39 -0.96 -18.14
C SER A 141 -15.09 -0.44 -18.77
N ASP A 142 -13.96 -0.44 -18.05
CA ASP A 142 -12.70 0.10 -18.55
C ASP A 142 -12.15 -0.73 -19.72
N PRO A 143 -11.56 -0.10 -20.77
CA PRO A 143 -11.01 -0.82 -21.91
C PRO A 143 -9.90 -1.80 -21.51
N GLU A 144 -10.03 -3.09 -21.84
CA GLU A 144 -9.03 -4.09 -21.46
C GLU A 144 -7.64 -3.81 -22.04
N THR A 145 -7.58 -3.29 -23.26
CA THR A 145 -6.35 -3.04 -24.02
C THR A 145 -6.02 -1.55 -24.07
N VAL A 146 -5.54 -1.01 -22.96
CA VAL A 146 -4.83 0.28 -22.98
C VAL A 146 -3.35 -0.08 -23.15
N GLU A 147 -2.70 0.36 -24.24
CA GLU A 147 -1.31 -0.06 -24.56
C GLU A 147 -0.32 0.16 -23.42
N THR A 148 -0.60 1.13 -22.54
CA THR A 148 0.24 1.47 -21.38
C THR A 148 -0.15 0.76 -20.09
N LEU A 149 -1.24 -0.02 -20.06
CA LEU A 149 -1.71 -0.72 -18.86
C LEU A 149 -1.61 -2.24 -19.06
N PRO A 150 -1.11 -2.97 -18.05
CA PRO A 150 -1.02 -4.42 -18.13
C PRO A 150 -2.42 -5.07 -18.04
N SER A 151 -2.43 -6.40 -18.08
CA SER A 151 -3.61 -7.19 -17.75
C SER A 151 -4.27 -6.70 -16.46
N ARG A 152 -5.59 -6.85 -16.44
CA ARG A 152 -6.44 -6.45 -15.34
C ARG A 152 -6.26 -7.39 -14.15
N TYR A 153 -5.24 -7.12 -13.33
CA TYR A 153 -4.99 -7.87 -12.11
C TYR A 153 -6.07 -7.57 -11.07
N THR A 154 -6.45 -8.59 -10.32
CA THR A 154 -7.17 -8.44 -9.04
C THR A 154 -6.19 -8.16 -7.90
N ALA A 155 -6.70 -7.85 -6.71
CA ALA A 155 -5.84 -7.69 -5.53
C ALA A 155 -5.06 -8.98 -5.24
N GLU A 156 -5.70 -10.13 -5.41
CA GLU A 156 -5.10 -11.46 -5.24
C GLU A 156 -4.01 -11.74 -6.27
N ASP A 157 -4.22 -11.37 -7.53
CA ASP A 157 -3.19 -11.50 -8.56
C ASP A 157 -1.94 -10.64 -8.24
N ILE A 158 -2.15 -9.40 -7.77
CA ILE A 158 -1.04 -8.53 -7.32
C ILE A 158 -0.34 -9.17 -6.12
N ALA A 159 -1.10 -9.62 -5.12
CA ALA A 159 -0.58 -10.21 -3.89
C ALA A 159 0.32 -11.42 -4.17
N ASP A 160 -0.19 -12.39 -4.93
CA ASP A 160 0.54 -13.60 -5.31
C ASP A 160 1.76 -13.28 -6.20
N LYS A 161 1.61 -12.36 -7.16
CA LYS A 161 2.71 -11.99 -8.05
C LYS A 161 3.87 -11.33 -7.30
N ILE A 162 3.59 -10.41 -6.37
CA ILE A 162 4.64 -9.71 -5.62
C ILE A 162 5.43 -10.68 -4.76
N ALA A 163 4.77 -11.56 -4.02
CA ALA A 163 5.44 -12.59 -3.22
C ALA A 163 6.39 -13.44 -4.07
N LYS A 164 5.93 -13.90 -5.24
CA LYS A 164 6.74 -14.70 -6.18
C LYS A 164 7.89 -13.92 -6.78
N ASP A 165 7.67 -12.66 -7.15
CA ASP A 165 8.70 -11.82 -7.76
C ASP A 165 9.80 -11.49 -6.75
N ILE A 166 9.46 -11.17 -5.50
CA ILE A 166 10.46 -10.90 -4.44
C ILE A 166 11.37 -12.11 -4.26
N ALA A 167 10.78 -13.29 -4.06
CA ALA A 167 11.53 -14.54 -3.90
C ALA A 167 12.40 -14.85 -5.13
N TYR A 168 11.87 -14.64 -6.34
CA TYR A 168 12.61 -14.92 -7.58
C TYR A 168 13.79 -13.98 -7.80
N TRP A 169 13.64 -12.67 -7.53
CA TRP A 169 14.65 -11.67 -7.87
C TRP A 169 15.69 -11.44 -6.78
N TYR A 170 15.33 -11.62 -5.51
CA TYR A 170 16.16 -11.24 -4.37
C TYR A 170 16.47 -12.38 -3.40
N ASP A 171 15.91 -13.58 -3.60
CA ASP A 171 16.07 -14.72 -2.68
C ASP A 171 15.61 -14.38 -1.24
N VAL A 172 14.61 -13.50 -1.13
CA VAL A 172 13.96 -13.06 0.10
C VAL A 172 12.58 -13.71 0.19
N GLU A 173 12.19 -14.23 1.35
CA GLU A 173 10.87 -14.81 1.53
C GLU A 173 9.84 -13.70 1.75
N ALA A 174 8.78 -13.71 0.94
CA ALA A 174 7.67 -12.80 1.09
C ALA A 174 6.35 -13.59 1.08
N THR A 175 5.53 -13.40 2.10
CA THR A 175 4.25 -14.09 2.24
C THR A 175 3.12 -13.08 2.35
N VAL A 176 2.03 -13.30 1.60
CA VAL A 176 0.81 -12.50 1.73
C VAL A 176 0.27 -12.63 3.16
N CYS A 177 0.18 -11.50 3.87
CA CYS A 177 -0.27 -11.44 5.25
C CYS A 177 -1.79 -11.33 5.32
N GLU A 178 -2.36 -10.38 4.57
CA GLU A 178 -3.80 -10.09 4.53
C GLU A 178 -4.19 -9.36 3.23
N ILE A 179 -5.44 -9.56 2.78
CA ILE A 179 -6.04 -8.83 1.66
C ILE A 179 -7.45 -8.41 2.08
N GLU A 180 -7.64 -7.14 2.40
CA GLU A 180 -8.94 -6.62 2.83
C GLU A 180 -9.51 -5.65 1.79
N HIS A 181 -10.75 -5.91 1.36
CA HIS A 181 -11.38 -5.20 0.24
C HIS A 181 -12.26 -4.06 0.73
N PHE A 182 -12.30 -2.96 -0.03
CA PHE A 182 -13.20 -1.84 0.21
C PHE A 182 -13.94 -1.44 -1.07
N THR A 183 -15.16 -0.92 -0.92
CA THR A 183 -16.02 -0.51 -2.04
C THR A 183 -16.83 0.73 -1.68
N GLY A 184 -17.52 1.31 -2.67
CA GLY A 184 -18.47 2.40 -2.44
C GLY A 184 -17.82 3.78 -2.31
N LEU A 185 -16.60 3.94 -2.80
CA LEU A 185 -15.88 5.20 -2.75
C LEU A 185 -16.51 6.23 -3.71
N GLN A 186 -16.49 7.50 -3.32
CA GLN A 186 -17.11 8.61 -4.02
C GLN A 186 -16.32 9.07 -5.24
N HIS A 187 -15.01 8.83 -5.29
CA HIS A 187 -14.18 9.25 -6.41
C HIS A 187 -14.64 8.60 -7.73
N THR A 188 -14.70 9.40 -8.80
CA THR A 188 -15.30 8.95 -10.08
C THR A 188 -14.53 7.82 -10.75
N ILE A 189 -13.22 7.75 -10.54
CA ILE A 189 -12.32 6.74 -11.10
C ILE A 189 -12.06 5.59 -10.12
N HIS A 190 -11.87 5.93 -8.84
CA HIS A 190 -11.38 5.01 -7.82
C HIS A 190 -12.52 4.62 -6.88
N LYS A 191 -13.35 3.66 -7.31
CA LYS A 191 -14.61 3.33 -6.61
C LYS A 191 -14.52 2.17 -5.62
N GLN A 192 -13.49 1.35 -5.77
CA GLN A 192 -13.28 0.12 -5.00
C GLN A 192 -11.83 -0.32 -5.14
N GLY A 193 -11.39 -1.16 -4.21
CA GLY A 193 -9.99 -1.54 -4.09
C GLY A 193 -9.75 -2.52 -2.96
N ALA A 194 -8.49 -2.66 -2.57
CA ALA A 194 -8.08 -3.44 -1.42
C ALA A 194 -6.85 -2.83 -0.74
N ILE A 195 -6.71 -3.06 0.56
CA ILE A 195 -5.43 -2.97 1.26
C ILE A 195 -4.82 -4.37 1.25
N ILE A 196 -3.59 -4.47 0.79
CA ILE A 196 -2.85 -5.72 0.66
C ILE A 196 -1.63 -5.60 1.55
N SER A 197 -1.30 -6.63 2.32
CA SER A 197 -0.04 -6.66 3.06
C SER A 197 0.75 -7.94 2.84
N TRP A 198 2.06 -7.80 2.98
CA TRP A 198 3.01 -8.90 2.92
C TRP A 198 3.96 -8.82 4.09
N ILE A 199 4.32 -9.98 4.62
CA ILE A 199 5.45 -10.14 5.54
C ILE A 199 6.68 -10.46 4.70
N VAL A 200 7.81 -9.86 5.04
CA VAL A 200 9.11 -10.06 4.38
C VAL A 200 10.14 -10.54 5.40
N GLU A 201 10.82 -11.65 5.08
CA GLU A 201 11.75 -12.41 5.93
C GLU A 201 12.98 -12.90 5.14
#